data_AF-A0A1G5XXH6-F1
#
_entry.id   AF-A0A1G5XXH6-F1
#
_cell.length_a   1.000
_cell.length_b   1.000
_cell.length_c   1.000
_cell.angle_alpha   90.00
_cell.angle_beta   90.00
_cell.angle_gamma   90.00
#
_symmetry.space_group_name_H-M   'P 1'
#
loop_
_entity.id
_entity.type
_entity.pdbx_description
1 polymer ?
#
loop_
_entity_poly.entity_id
_entity_poly.type
_entity_poly.pdbx_seq_one_letter_code
_entity_poly.pdbx_strand_id
1 'polypeptide(L)'
;MKYIILDLEWNQSGIPEESVKDLTFEIVEVGAVKLNEDRVMIDEFSCLVKPQVYSKMHHITRKLIHLRMEELEKGQPFTKVADDFLNWCGKDYMFGTWGPLDLSELQNNLRYYDMKPLSNGPIAFFDVQKLFSIAFEDGKSRKSLEYAVDFLKIEKDIPFHRAFSDAYYTAKVFARIDEKLANSHVSYDTFRAPKDEDHEVWVDFDKYSKFISRGFETKQELLYNKRVMNTKCYKCGRSTFKRIRWFSPNHKNYYYVGFCPRHGYVKSKVRVRKDCNDLFYCVKTMKKIDKETFRTLHEKYVKYKDNKKKQIAKAKGK
;
A
#
# COMPACT_ATOMS: atom_id res chain seq x y z
N MET A 1 2.21 -19.08 -12.54
CA MET A 1 1.55 -18.00 -11.80
C MET A 1 1.08 -16.93 -12.77
N LYS A 2 -0.20 -16.54 -12.73
CA LYS A 2 -0.73 -15.47 -13.60
C LYS A 2 -0.60 -14.10 -12.93
N TYR A 3 -0.64 -13.02 -13.70
CA TYR A 3 -0.72 -11.67 -13.15
C TYR A 3 -2.05 -11.03 -13.54
N ILE A 4 -2.72 -10.40 -12.58
CA ILE A 4 -3.93 -9.60 -12.82
C ILE A 4 -3.55 -8.15 -12.63
N ILE A 5 -3.38 -7.44 -13.74
CA ILE A 5 -3.15 -6.00 -13.71
C ILE A 5 -4.51 -5.32 -13.60
N LEU A 6 -4.77 -4.67 -12.48
CA LEU A 6 -6.06 -4.08 -12.12
C LEU A 6 -5.93 -2.55 -12.07
N ASP A 7 -6.96 -1.90 -12.54
CA ASP A 7 -7.21 -0.47 -12.36
C ASP A 7 -8.72 -0.26 -12.14
N LEU A 8 -9.07 0.73 -11.34
CA LEU A 8 -10.45 1.02 -10.95
C LEU A 8 -10.74 2.49 -11.13
N GLU A 9 -11.93 2.81 -11.62
CA GLU A 9 -12.48 4.14 -11.51
C GLU A 9 -13.58 4.17 -10.45
N TRP A 10 -13.65 5.26 -9.69
CA TRP A 10 -14.63 5.41 -8.61
C TRP A 10 -15.24 6.81 -8.55
N ASN A 11 -16.46 6.86 -8.01
CA ASN A 11 -17.16 8.08 -7.66
C ASN A 11 -17.10 8.31 -6.14
N GLN A 12 -17.37 9.54 -5.72
CA GLN A 12 -17.40 9.94 -4.32
C GLN A 12 -18.43 11.05 -4.11
N SER A 13 -18.77 11.32 -2.85
CA SER A 13 -19.65 12.45 -2.53
C SER A 13 -19.05 13.80 -2.92
N GLY A 14 -19.90 14.69 -3.48
CA GLY A 14 -19.61 16.11 -3.71
C GLY A 14 -19.48 16.94 -2.43
N ILE A 15 -20.04 16.42 -1.33
CA ILE A 15 -20.15 17.08 -0.04
C ILE A 15 -19.59 16.10 1.01
N PRO A 16 -18.46 16.42 1.69
CA PRO A 16 -17.83 15.50 2.64
C PRO A 16 -18.78 14.98 3.73
N GLU A 17 -19.74 15.79 4.16
CA GLU A 17 -20.77 15.46 5.15
C GLU A 17 -21.79 14.43 4.66
N GLU A 18 -21.96 14.30 3.34
CA GLU A 18 -22.82 13.30 2.69
C GLU A 18 -22.04 12.02 2.32
N SER A 19 -20.76 11.92 2.69
CA SER A 19 -20.03 10.67 2.50
C SER A 19 -20.65 9.55 3.34
N VAL A 20 -20.93 8.41 2.69
CA VAL A 20 -21.52 7.28 3.39
C VAL A 20 -20.45 6.69 4.29
N LYS A 21 -20.81 6.51 5.56
CA LYS A 21 -19.97 5.83 6.53
C LYS A 21 -19.63 4.45 5.96
N ASP A 22 -18.33 4.16 5.87
CA ASP A 22 -17.76 2.90 5.37
C ASP A 22 -17.63 2.73 3.84
N LEU A 23 -18.07 3.69 3.01
CA LEU A 23 -17.78 3.72 1.57
C LEU A 23 -17.55 5.14 1.03
N THR A 24 -16.31 5.62 1.11
CA THR A 24 -15.92 6.94 0.58
C THR A 24 -15.81 6.95 -0.95
N PHE A 25 -15.34 5.84 -1.52
CA PHE A 25 -15.10 5.69 -2.95
C PHE A 25 -15.91 4.50 -3.47
N GLU A 26 -16.96 4.78 -4.22
CA GLU A 26 -17.80 3.78 -4.86
C GLU A 26 -17.23 3.45 -6.25
N ILE A 27 -16.87 2.19 -6.48
CA ILE A 27 -16.34 1.76 -7.78
C ILE A 27 -17.41 1.91 -8.86
N VAL A 28 -17.05 2.54 -9.98
CA VAL A 28 -17.92 2.77 -11.14
C VAL A 28 -17.41 2.12 -12.43
N GLU A 29 -16.16 1.69 -12.47
CA GLU A 29 -15.60 0.89 -13.58
C GLU A 29 -14.51 -0.04 -13.05
N VAL A 30 -14.50 -1.28 -13.53
CA VAL A 30 -13.44 -2.27 -13.27
C VAL A 30 -12.75 -2.60 -14.58
N GLY A 31 -11.44 -2.35 -14.64
CA GLY A 31 -10.61 -2.69 -15.79
C GLY A 31 -9.45 -3.57 -15.36
N ALA A 32 -9.21 -4.66 -16.09
CA ALA A 32 -8.09 -5.52 -15.82
C ALA A 32 -7.54 -6.23 -17.04
N VAL A 33 -6.25 -6.54 -16.98
CA VAL A 33 -5.54 -7.34 -17.97
C VAL A 33 -4.93 -8.55 -17.30
N LYS A 34 -5.15 -9.73 -17.88
CA LYS A 34 -4.54 -10.98 -17.42
C LYS A 34 -3.28 -11.25 -18.21
N LEU A 35 -2.19 -11.46 -17.50
CA LEU A 35 -0.90 -11.83 -18.08
C LEU A 35 -0.57 -13.29 -17.73
N ASN A 36 0.09 -13.97 -18.66
CA ASN A 36 0.75 -15.24 -18.39
C ASN A 36 2.08 -15.02 -17.64
N GLU A 37 2.84 -16.10 -17.41
CA GLU A 37 4.13 -16.08 -16.72
C GLU A 37 5.18 -15.23 -17.44
N ASP A 38 5.12 -15.19 -18.77
CA ASP A 38 6.01 -14.38 -19.63
C ASP A 38 5.57 -12.91 -19.73
N ARG A 39 4.57 -12.49 -18.93
CA ARG A 39 3.96 -11.15 -18.94
C ARG A 39 3.34 -10.75 -20.26
N VAL A 40 2.90 -11.75 -21.03
CA VAL A 40 2.12 -11.57 -22.26
C VAL A 40 0.65 -11.56 -21.90
N MET A 41 -0.08 -10.59 -22.46
CA MET A 41 -1.53 -10.48 -22.30
C MET A 41 -2.23 -11.68 -22.93
N ILE A 42 -3.10 -12.32 -22.14
CA ILE A 42 -3.87 -13.50 -22.57
C ILE A 42 -5.38 -13.30 -22.45
N ASP A 43 -5.84 -12.27 -21.75
CA ASP A 43 -7.25 -12.02 -21.49
C ASP A 43 -7.46 -10.59 -20.95
N GLU A 44 -8.69 -10.09 -21.05
CA GLU A 44 -9.11 -8.79 -20.53
C GLU A 44 -10.44 -8.87 -19.78
N PHE A 45 -10.64 -7.93 -18.85
CA PHE A 45 -11.90 -7.72 -18.17
C PHE A 45 -12.18 -6.22 -18.14
N SER A 46 -13.37 -5.82 -18.59
CA SER A 46 -13.80 -4.43 -18.56
C SER A 46 -15.30 -4.38 -18.30
N CYS A 47 -15.72 -3.75 -17.20
CA CYS A 47 -17.12 -3.66 -16.84
C CYS A 47 -17.44 -2.33 -16.16
N LEU A 48 -18.56 -1.72 -16.56
CA LEU A 48 -19.14 -0.57 -15.87
C LEU A 48 -19.97 -1.05 -14.68
N VAL A 49 -19.77 -0.40 -13.55
CA VAL A 49 -20.55 -0.61 -12.33
C VAL A 49 -21.60 0.49 -12.24
N LYS A 50 -22.85 0.09 -12.02
CA LYS A 50 -23.95 1.01 -11.77
C LYS A 50 -23.85 1.57 -10.34
N PRO A 51 -23.73 2.91 -10.16
CA PRO A 51 -23.73 3.53 -8.85
C PRO A 51 -25.05 3.24 -8.12
N GLN A 52 -24.94 2.86 -6.86
CA GLN A 52 -26.05 2.60 -5.94
C GLN A 52 -25.99 3.53 -4.72
N VAL A 53 -24.83 4.13 -4.44
CA VAL A 53 -24.58 5.00 -3.29
C VAL A 53 -24.54 6.46 -3.72
N TYR A 54 -23.69 6.79 -4.69
CA TYR A 54 -23.51 8.15 -5.19
C TYR A 54 -24.15 8.35 -6.56
N SER A 55 -25.43 8.75 -6.55
CA SER A 55 -26.24 9.00 -7.76
C SER A 55 -25.85 10.24 -8.55
N LYS A 56 -24.90 11.04 -8.06
CA LYS A 56 -24.35 12.20 -8.76
C LYS A 56 -22.84 12.04 -8.91
N MET A 57 -22.33 12.28 -10.11
CA MET A 57 -20.90 12.26 -10.35
C MET A 57 -20.22 13.46 -9.69
N HIS A 58 -19.15 13.20 -8.94
CA HIS A 58 -18.31 14.25 -8.40
C HIS A 58 -17.69 15.10 -9.52
N HIS A 59 -17.65 16.42 -9.34
CA HIS A 59 -17.17 17.36 -10.36
C HIS A 59 -15.70 17.14 -10.77
N ILE A 60 -14.84 16.71 -9.83
CA ILE A 60 -13.44 16.33 -10.13
C ILE A 60 -13.40 15.00 -10.88
N THR A 61 -14.17 14.00 -10.43
CA THR A 61 -14.23 12.69 -11.09
C THR A 61 -14.64 12.86 -12.55
N ARG A 62 -15.70 13.63 -12.84
CA ARG A 62 -16.14 13.94 -14.22
C ARG A 62 -15.06 14.55 -15.12
N LYS A 63 -14.09 15.27 -14.56
CA LYS A 63 -12.97 15.86 -15.32
C LYS A 63 -11.83 14.88 -15.55
N LEU A 64 -11.67 13.92 -14.64
CA LEU A 64 -10.60 12.93 -14.67
C LEU A 64 -10.99 11.74 -15.53
N ILE A 65 -12.22 11.24 -15.39
CA ILE A 65 -12.69 10.04 -16.09
C ILE A 65 -13.58 10.42 -17.27
N HIS A 66 -13.40 9.75 -18.41
CA HIS A 66 -14.24 9.95 -19.60
C HIS A 66 -15.56 9.16 -19.51
N LEU A 67 -16.25 9.27 -18.36
CA LEU A 67 -17.52 8.59 -18.08
C LEU A 67 -18.63 9.60 -17.77
N ARG A 68 -19.83 9.28 -18.24
CA ARG A 68 -21.06 10.03 -17.93
C ARG A 68 -22.01 9.18 -17.10
N MET A 69 -22.84 9.81 -16.28
CA MET A 69 -23.80 9.08 -15.44
C MET A 69 -24.76 8.22 -16.28
N GLU A 70 -25.17 8.67 -17.46
CA GLU A 70 -26.05 7.90 -18.36
C GLU A 70 -25.40 6.62 -18.88
N GLU A 71 -24.07 6.54 -18.91
CA GLU A 71 -23.32 5.32 -19.26
C GLU A 71 -23.24 4.40 -18.06
N LEU A 72 -22.99 4.96 -16.87
CA LEU A 72 -22.94 4.21 -15.61
C LEU A 72 -24.28 3.57 -15.25
N GLU A 73 -25.41 4.23 -15.55
CA GLU A 73 -26.75 3.67 -15.34
C GLU A 73 -27.02 2.38 -16.12
N LYS A 74 -26.26 2.12 -17.19
CA LYS A 74 -26.31 0.89 -17.98
C LYS A 74 -25.39 -0.22 -17.45
N GLY A 75 -24.56 0.10 -16.45
CA GLY A 75 -23.67 -0.84 -15.78
C GLY A 75 -24.43 -1.91 -15.00
N GLN A 76 -23.69 -2.88 -14.47
CA GLN A 76 -24.23 -3.91 -13.58
C GLN A 76 -24.00 -3.52 -12.11
N PRO A 77 -24.79 -4.04 -11.15
CA PRO A 77 -24.53 -3.84 -9.73
C PRO A 77 -23.12 -4.31 -9.35
N PHE A 78 -22.47 -3.60 -8.40
CA PHE A 78 -21.08 -3.90 -8.00
C PHE A 78 -20.90 -5.37 -7.61
N THR A 79 -21.84 -5.93 -6.85
CA THR A 79 -21.77 -7.33 -6.39
C THR A 79 -21.63 -8.32 -7.53
N LYS A 80 -22.38 -8.13 -8.61
CA LYS A 80 -22.30 -8.98 -9.81
C LYS A 80 -20.96 -8.78 -10.53
N VAL A 81 -20.54 -7.52 -10.73
CA VAL A 81 -19.26 -7.22 -11.41
C VAL A 81 -18.07 -7.79 -10.64
N ALA A 82 -18.08 -7.67 -9.32
CA ALA A 82 -17.03 -8.19 -8.46
C ALA A 82 -16.99 -9.73 -8.47
N ASP A 83 -18.14 -10.40 -8.43
CA ASP A 83 -18.19 -11.86 -8.56
C ASP A 83 -17.68 -12.34 -9.93
N ASP A 84 -18.13 -11.70 -11.02
CA ASP A 84 -17.68 -12.00 -12.38
C ASP A 84 -16.17 -11.77 -12.52
N PHE A 85 -15.65 -10.66 -11.99
CA PHE A 85 -14.22 -10.33 -11.98
C PHE A 85 -13.39 -11.36 -11.21
N LEU A 86 -13.80 -11.73 -10.00
CA LEU A 86 -13.07 -12.70 -9.17
C LEU A 86 -13.10 -14.10 -9.78
N ASN A 87 -14.22 -14.50 -10.38
CA ASN A 87 -14.33 -15.73 -11.15
C ASN A 87 -13.39 -15.71 -12.36
N TRP A 88 -13.33 -14.58 -13.08
CA TRP A 88 -12.43 -14.38 -14.20
C TRP A 88 -10.95 -14.40 -13.80
N CYS A 89 -10.58 -13.89 -12.62
CA CYS A 89 -9.22 -13.99 -12.10
C CYS A 89 -8.76 -15.44 -11.93
N GLY A 90 -9.69 -16.33 -11.55
CA GLY A 90 -9.43 -17.75 -11.36
C GLY A 90 -8.61 -18.04 -10.09
N LYS A 91 -7.67 -18.98 -10.19
CA LYS A 91 -6.78 -19.39 -9.09
C LYS A 91 -5.33 -19.05 -9.42
N ASP A 92 -4.50 -18.93 -8.39
CA ASP A 92 -3.03 -18.80 -8.49
C ASP A 92 -2.56 -17.61 -9.35
N TYR A 93 -2.93 -16.42 -8.91
CA TYR A 93 -2.53 -15.16 -9.52
C TYR A 93 -1.95 -14.19 -8.49
N MET A 94 -1.24 -13.18 -8.98
CA MET A 94 -0.82 -12.03 -8.19
C MET A 94 -1.29 -10.73 -8.82
N PHE A 95 -1.80 -9.82 -8.00
CA PHE A 95 -2.22 -8.50 -8.47
C PHE A 95 -1.02 -7.63 -8.84
N GLY A 96 -1.20 -6.81 -9.86
CA GLY A 96 -0.41 -5.62 -10.14
C GLY A 96 -1.34 -4.44 -10.33
N THR A 97 -0.96 -3.28 -9.82
CA THR A 97 -1.75 -2.04 -9.95
C THR A 97 -0.78 -0.90 -10.18
N TRP A 98 -1.23 0.20 -10.79
CA TRP A 98 -0.35 1.36 -10.96
C TRP A 98 0.06 1.90 -9.59
N GLY A 99 -0.91 2.18 -8.71
CA GLY A 99 -0.69 2.61 -7.33
C GLY A 99 -1.28 1.63 -6.31
N PRO A 100 -1.05 1.84 -5.00
CA PRO A 100 -1.55 0.92 -3.98
C PRO A 100 -3.05 1.05 -3.67
N LEU A 101 -3.75 2.04 -4.24
CA LEU A 101 -5.11 2.40 -3.82
C LEU A 101 -6.15 1.41 -4.35
N ASP A 102 -6.04 0.96 -5.60
CA ASP A 102 -7.04 0.11 -6.25
C ASP A 102 -7.36 -1.16 -5.45
N LEU A 103 -6.32 -1.83 -4.92
CA LEU A 103 -6.51 -3.05 -4.16
C LEU A 103 -7.15 -2.79 -2.78
N SER A 104 -6.86 -1.65 -2.16
CA SER A 104 -7.53 -1.21 -0.92
C SER A 104 -8.99 -0.83 -1.19
N GLU A 105 -9.27 -0.13 -2.29
CA GLU A 105 -10.64 0.30 -2.63
C GLU A 105 -11.53 -0.85 -3.09
N LEU A 106 -10.98 -1.82 -3.82
CA LEU A 106 -11.68 -3.08 -4.11
C LEU A 106 -12.13 -3.75 -2.81
N GLN A 107 -11.24 -3.84 -1.81
CA GLN A 107 -11.57 -4.45 -0.52
C GLN A 107 -12.55 -3.62 0.32
N ASN A 108 -12.51 -2.28 0.24
CA ASN A 108 -13.52 -1.42 0.85
C ASN A 108 -14.91 -1.70 0.29
N ASN A 109 -15.03 -1.75 -1.04
CA ASN A 109 -16.30 -1.99 -1.72
C ASN A 109 -16.82 -3.40 -1.43
N LEU A 110 -15.96 -4.43 -1.50
CA LEU A 110 -16.32 -5.80 -1.09
C LEU A 110 -16.86 -5.86 0.34
N ARG A 111 -16.23 -5.14 1.27
CA ARG A 111 -16.69 -5.09 2.67
C ARG A 111 -18.02 -4.35 2.80
N TYR A 112 -18.22 -3.25 2.07
CA TYR A 112 -19.46 -2.46 2.12
C TYR A 112 -20.69 -3.27 1.64
N TYR A 113 -20.51 -4.08 0.61
CA TYR A 113 -21.56 -4.95 0.07
C TYR A 113 -21.61 -6.35 0.72
N ASP A 114 -21.01 -6.51 1.91
CA ASP A 114 -20.96 -7.78 2.66
C ASP A 114 -20.44 -8.99 1.84
N MET A 115 -19.56 -8.74 0.88
CA MET A 115 -18.94 -9.78 0.06
C MET A 115 -17.74 -10.40 0.77
N LYS A 116 -17.36 -11.62 0.32
CA LYS A 116 -16.21 -12.34 0.86
C LYS A 116 -14.92 -11.51 0.68
N PRO A 117 -14.08 -11.35 1.72
CA PRO A 117 -12.81 -10.64 1.58
C PRO A 117 -11.84 -11.38 0.66
N LEU A 118 -11.02 -10.62 -0.08
CA LEU A 118 -9.98 -11.16 -0.95
C LEU A 118 -8.95 -12.03 -0.19
N SER A 119 -8.68 -11.67 1.06
CA SER A 119 -7.71 -12.35 1.91
C SER A 119 -8.03 -12.15 3.40
N ASN A 120 -7.51 -13.04 4.24
CA ASN A 120 -7.57 -12.96 5.70
C ASN A 120 -6.38 -12.19 6.32
N GLY A 121 -5.59 -11.50 5.49
CA GLY A 121 -4.43 -10.73 5.91
C GLY A 121 -3.84 -9.92 4.75
N PRO A 122 -2.59 -9.43 4.87
CA PRO A 122 -1.97 -8.61 3.85
C PRO A 122 -1.88 -9.33 2.50
N ILE A 123 -2.11 -8.61 1.41
CA ILE A 123 -2.03 -9.15 0.05
C ILE A 123 -0.72 -8.70 -0.59
N ALA A 124 0.09 -9.67 -1.02
CA ALA A 124 1.28 -9.39 -1.81
C ALA A 124 0.84 -8.97 -3.23
N PHE A 125 1.39 -7.87 -3.73
CA PHE A 125 1.08 -7.34 -5.06
C PHE A 125 2.25 -6.54 -5.64
N PHE A 126 2.20 -6.29 -6.95
CA PHE A 126 3.11 -5.38 -7.64
C PHE A 126 2.55 -3.96 -7.70
N ASP A 127 3.14 -3.07 -6.90
CA ASP A 127 2.99 -1.62 -7.04
C ASP A 127 3.88 -1.17 -8.22
N VAL A 128 3.29 -1.11 -9.42
CA VAL A 128 4.02 -0.90 -10.67
C VAL A 128 4.64 0.49 -10.71
N GLN A 129 4.00 1.52 -10.15
CA GLN A 129 4.58 2.87 -10.03
C GLN A 129 5.85 2.88 -9.17
N LYS A 130 5.86 2.15 -8.04
CA LYS A 130 7.07 1.96 -7.23
C LYS A 130 8.15 1.20 -8.01
N LEU A 131 7.77 0.13 -8.71
CA LEU A 131 8.73 -0.67 -9.47
C LEU A 131 9.35 0.13 -10.62
N PHE A 132 8.54 0.89 -11.35
CA PHE A 132 8.97 1.83 -12.38
C PHE A 132 10.00 2.81 -11.82
N SER A 133 9.71 3.43 -10.67
CA SER A 133 10.63 4.36 -10.03
C SER A 133 11.98 3.71 -9.67
N ILE A 134 11.98 2.45 -9.24
CA ILE A 134 13.20 1.72 -8.90
C ILE A 134 14.00 1.33 -10.14
N ALA A 135 13.32 0.94 -11.22
CA ALA A 135 13.96 0.49 -12.45
C ALA A 135 14.51 1.65 -13.31
N PHE A 136 13.81 2.78 -13.35
CA PHE A 136 14.06 3.82 -14.35
C PHE A 136 14.30 5.22 -13.78
N GLU A 137 14.06 5.45 -12.48
CA GLU A 137 14.17 6.76 -11.83
C GLU A 137 15.09 6.70 -10.58
N ASP A 138 14.79 7.49 -9.53
CA ASP A 138 15.56 7.61 -8.29
C ASP A 138 15.13 6.60 -7.19
N GLY A 139 14.19 5.69 -7.50
CA GLY A 139 13.60 4.74 -6.57
C GLY A 139 12.66 5.32 -5.51
N LYS A 140 12.38 6.64 -5.54
CA LYS A 140 11.59 7.36 -4.53
C LYS A 140 10.44 8.15 -5.12
N SER A 141 10.63 8.76 -6.29
CA SER A 141 9.64 9.54 -7.01
C SER A 141 8.44 8.66 -7.39
N ARG A 142 7.25 9.26 -7.45
CA ARG A 142 6.03 8.59 -7.89
C ARG A 142 5.49 9.41 -9.04
N LYS A 143 5.44 8.81 -10.22
CA LYS A 143 5.08 9.46 -11.49
C LYS A 143 3.69 8.98 -11.94
N SER A 144 3.01 9.75 -12.77
CA SER A 144 1.76 9.30 -13.40
C SER A 144 2.04 8.14 -14.37
N LEU A 145 1.00 7.37 -14.68
CA LEU A 145 1.08 6.29 -15.66
C LEU A 145 1.46 6.84 -17.04
N GLU A 146 0.83 7.93 -17.46
CA GLU A 146 1.15 8.63 -18.71
C GLU A 146 2.63 8.99 -18.81
N TYR A 147 3.23 9.53 -17.73
CA TYR A 147 4.65 9.84 -17.71
C TYR A 147 5.51 8.60 -17.98
N ALA A 148 5.17 7.46 -17.37
CA ALA A 148 5.92 6.23 -17.55
C ALA A 148 5.75 5.65 -18.97
N VAL A 149 4.55 5.75 -19.54
CA VAL A 149 4.28 5.38 -20.94
C VAL A 149 5.13 6.23 -21.90
N ASP A 150 5.16 7.54 -21.70
CA ASP A 150 5.96 8.46 -22.51
C ASP A 150 7.47 8.21 -22.34
N PHE A 151 7.92 8.04 -21.09
CA PHE A 151 9.33 7.76 -20.78
C PHE A 151 9.83 6.48 -21.45
N LEU A 152 9.02 5.41 -21.42
CA LEU A 152 9.35 4.12 -22.02
C LEU A 152 9.05 4.05 -23.51
N LYS A 153 8.58 5.16 -24.11
CA LYS A 153 8.17 5.25 -25.52
C LYS A 153 7.22 4.13 -25.89
N ILE A 154 6.26 3.85 -25.02
CA ILE A 154 5.20 2.90 -25.28
C ILE A 154 4.19 3.60 -26.20
N GLU A 155 3.80 2.92 -27.27
CA GLU A 155 2.78 3.42 -28.20
C GLU A 155 1.44 3.60 -27.47
N LYS A 156 0.85 4.79 -27.66
CA LYS A 156 -0.46 5.16 -27.11
C LYS A 156 -1.57 4.80 -28.10
N ASP A 157 -1.93 3.52 -28.13
CA ASP A 157 -2.90 2.92 -29.05
C ASP A 157 -4.37 3.04 -28.59
N ILE A 158 -4.60 3.34 -27.31
CA ILE A 158 -5.94 3.60 -26.74
C ILE A 158 -5.97 4.85 -25.84
N PRO A 159 -7.10 5.56 -25.69
CA PRO A 159 -7.20 6.72 -24.81
C PRO A 159 -7.02 6.36 -23.32
N PHE A 160 -6.37 7.24 -22.56
CA PHE A 160 -6.24 7.12 -21.08
C PHE A 160 -7.56 7.40 -20.35
N HIS A 161 -7.56 7.17 -19.03
CA HIS A 161 -8.65 7.54 -18.11
C HIS A 161 -9.94 6.76 -18.31
N ARG A 162 -9.72 5.48 -18.62
CA ARG A 162 -10.69 4.39 -18.53
C ARG A 162 -9.97 3.27 -17.82
N ALA A 163 -10.65 2.58 -16.92
CA ALA A 163 -10.00 1.57 -16.08
C ALA A 163 -9.26 0.51 -16.92
N PHE A 164 -9.87 0.04 -18.02
CA PHE A 164 -9.21 -0.94 -18.88
C PHE A 164 -7.94 -0.38 -19.53
N SER A 165 -8.00 0.86 -20.06
CA SER A 165 -6.85 1.49 -20.70
C SER A 165 -5.68 1.65 -19.74
N ASP A 166 -5.96 2.08 -18.51
CA ASP A 166 -4.93 2.32 -17.51
C ASP A 166 -4.35 0.98 -16.99
N ALA A 167 -5.17 -0.07 -16.86
CA ALA A 167 -4.69 -1.43 -16.61
C ALA A 167 -3.81 -1.95 -17.75
N TYR A 168 -4.19 -1.70 -19.00
CA TYR A 168 -3.45 -2.12 -20.19
C TYR A 168 -2.08 -1.43 -20.30
N TYR A 169 -2.03 -0.11 -20.13
CA TYR A 169 -0.75 0.60 -20.10
C TYR A 169 0.10 0.22 -18.89
N THR A 170 -0.52 -0.02 -17.73
CA THR A 170 0.19 -0.54 -16.55
C THR A 170 0.82 -1.90 -16.86
N ALA A 171 0.12 -2.77 -17.59
CA ALA A 171 0.65 -4.06 -18.02
C ALA A 171 1.83 -3.90 -18.99
N LYS A 172 1.73 -3.00 -19.97
CA LYS A 172 2.84 -2.68 -20.89
C LYS A 172 4.07 -2.16 -20.13
N VAL A 173 3.90 -1.27 -19.15
CA VAL A 173 5.00 -0.79 -18.30
C VAL A 173 5.57 -1.94 -17.46
N PHE A 174 4.72 -2.76 -16.86
CA PHE A 174 5.13 -3.91 -16.05
C PHE A 174 5.95 -4.94 -16.84
N ALA A 175 5.60 -5.18 -18.11
CA ALA A 175 6.36 -6.05 -19.01
C ALA A 175 7.78 -5.52 -19.32
N ARG A 176 8.03 -4.20 -19.19
CA ARG A 176 9.36 -3.60 -19.39
C ARG A 176 10.27 -3.68 -18.16
N ILE A 177 9.73 -4.03 -16.99
CA ILE A 177 10.50 -4.09 -15.74
C ILE A 177 11.15 -5.47 -15.60
N ASP A 178 12.45 -5.52 -15.28
CA ASP A 178 13.17 -6.77 -15.04
C ASP A 178 12.46 -7.65 -13.99
N GLU A 179 12.41 -8.96 -14.27
CA GLU A 179 11.65 -9.89 -13.46
C GLU A 179 12.22 -10.07 -12.05
N LYS A 180 13.54 -10.16 -11.94
CA LYS A 180 14.23 -10.30 -10.65
C LYS A 180 14.04 -9.04 -9.82
N LEU A 181 14.06 -7.86 -10.45
CA LEU A 181 13.77 -6.59 -9.81
C LEU A 181 12.34 -6.55 -9.26
N ALA A 182 11.36 -6.95 -10.06
CA ALA A 182 9.96 -6.98 -9.63
C ALA A 182 9.75 -7.93 -8.43
N ASN A 183 10.19 -9.19 -8.58
CA ASN A 183 10.05 -10.24 -7.55
C ASN A 183 10.77 -9.88 -6.25
N SER A 184 11.92 -9.18 -6.33
CA SER A 184 12.65 -8.71 -5.15
C SER A 184 12.07 -7.44 -4.51
N HIS A 185 11.04 -6.81 -5.10
CA HIS A 185 10.47 -5.53 -4.64
C HIS A 185 8.96 -5.54 -4.48
N VAL A 186 8.37 -6.72 -4.19
CA VAL A 186 6.94 -6.89 -3.90
C VAL A 186 6.44 -5.90 -2.83
N SER A 187 5.22 -5.41 -3.03
CA SER A 187 4.49 -4.56 -2.09
C SER A 187 3.42 -5.38 -1.37
N TYR A 188 2.92 -4.82 -0.27
CA TYR A 188 1.89 -5.47 0.54
C TYR A 188 0.78 -4.46 0.76
N ASP A 189 -0.41 -4.81 0.29
CA ASP A 189 -1.62 -4.15 0.73
C ASP A 189 -1.91 -4.61 2.16
N THR A 190 -2.21 -3.66 3.03
CA THR A 190 -2.41 -3.89 4.46
C THR A 190 -3.79 -3.43 4.90
N PHE A 191 -4.79 -3.61 4.03
CA PHE A 191 -6.20 -3.37 4.36
C PHE A 191 -6.62 -4.19 5.59
N ARG A 192 -6.21 -5.46 5.63
CA ARG A 192 -6.28 -6.35 6.80
C ARG A 192 -4.88 -6.59 7.35
N ALA A 193 -4.72 -6.47 8.67
CA ALA A 193 -3.49 -6.92 9.32
C ALA A 193 -3.41 -8.45 9.30
N PRO A 194 -2.21 -9.05 9.47
CA PRO A 194 -2.08 -10.46 9.78
C PRO A 194 -2.98 -10.87 10.94
N LYS A 195 -3.67 -12.01 10.80
CA LYS A 195 -4.61 -12.49 11.82
C LYS A 195 -3.94 -12.92 13.13
N ASP A 196 -2.73 -13.47 13.06
CA ASP A 196 -2.00 -14.03 14.20
C ASP A 196 -0.48 -13.96 13.97
N GLU A 197 0.30 -14.50 14.91
CA GLU A 197 1.77 -14.46 14.86
C GLU A 197 2.39 -15.30 13.73
N ASP A 198 1.72 -16.38 13.31
CA ASP A 198 2.21 -17.29 12.28
C ASP A 198 2.03 -16.71 10.88
N HIS A 199 1.08 -15.78 10.73
CA HIS A 199 0.79 -15.08 9.48
C HIS A 199 1.49 -13.71 9.39
N GLU A 200 2.28 -13.32 10.38
CA GLU A 200 3.06 -12.09 10.32
C GLU A 200 4.06 -12.11 9.17
N VAL A 201 4.12 -10.99 8.44
CA VAL A 201 4.92 -10.91 7.22
C VAL A 201 6.34 -10.47 7.58
N TRP A 202 7.33 -11.29 7.24
CA TRP A 202 8.76 -10.97 7.29
C TRP A 202 9.36 -11.05 5.89
N VAL A 203 9.92 -9.95 5.40
CA VAL A 203 10.52 -9.88 4.06
C VAL A 203 11.82 -9.11 4.11
N ASP A 204 12.87 -9.74 3.60
CA ASP A 204 14.18 -9.12 3.43
C ASP A 204 14.35 -8.63 1.99
N PHE A 205 14.41 -7.31 1.82
CA PHE A 205 14.82 -6.66 0.58
C PHE A 205 16.32 -6.36 0.64
N ASP A 206 16.97 -6.18 -0.51
CA ASP A 206 18.42 -5.93 -0.61
C ASP A 206 18.90 -4.80 0.35
N LYS A 207 18.19 -3.68 0.36
CA LYS A 207 18.57 -2.49 1.14
C LYS A 207 17.95 -2.43 2.53
N TYR A 208 16.89 -3.19 2.81
CA TYR A 208 16.12 -3.09 4.06
C TYR A 208 15.25 -4.32 4.29
N SER A 209 14.92 -4.61 5.54
CA SER A 209 13.86 -5.59 5.83
C SER A 209 12.57 -4.93 6.27
N LYS A 210 11.47 -5.64 6.04
CA LYS A 210 10.10 -5.24 6.37
C LYS A 210 9.48 -6.32 7.25
N PHE A 211 8.79 -5.87 8.28
CA PHE A 211 7.95 -6.69 9.14
C PHE A 211 6.57 -6.05 9.26
N ILE A 212 5.51 -6.86 9.11
CA ILE A 212 4.12 -6.46 9.33
C ILE A 212 3.59 -7.31 10.48
N SER A 213 3.27 -6.67 11.60
CA SER A 213 2.74 -7.36 12.78
C SER A 213 1.27 -7.70 12.60
N ARG A 214 0.78 -8.67 13.38
CA ARG A 214 -0.66 -8.87 13.57
C ARG A 214 -1.36 -7.65 14.17
N GLY A 215 -2.69 -7.70 14.21
CA GLY A 215 -3.53 -6.74 14.92
C GLY A 215 -3.43 -6.85 16.45
N PHE A 216 -3.64 -5.72 17.12
CA PHE A 216 -3.69 -5.53 18.57
C PHE A 216 -4.87 -4.61 18.92
N GLU A 217 -5.57 -4.88 20.01
CA GLU A 217 -6.72 -4.07 20.45
C GLU A 217 -6.29 -2.66 20.83
N THR A 218 -5.14 -2.55 21.49
CA THR A 218 -4.61 -1.27 21.91
C THR A 218 -3.24 -0.98 21.32
N LYS A 219 -3.01 0.30 21.00
CA LYS A 219 -1.68 0.81 20.64
C LYS A 219 -0.63 0.50 21.71
N GLN A 220 -1.05 0.45 22.97
CA GLN A 220 -0.17 0.17 24.11
C GLN A 220 0.35 -1.26 24.06
N GLU A 221 -0.51 -2.25 23.83
CA GLU A 221 -0.11 -3.65 23.64
C GLU A 221 0.90 -3.80 22.51
N LEU A 222 0.62 -3.18 21.35
CA LEU A 222 1.54 -3.20 20.21
C LEU A 222 2.93 -2.67 20.58
N LEU A 223 2.99 -1.54 21.29
CA LEU A 223 4.26 -0.87 21.63
C LEU A 223 5.01 -1.53 22.80
N TYR A 224 4.35 -2.37 23.60
CA TYR A 224 5.00 -3.19 24.63
C TYR A 224 5.33 -4.60 24.15
N ASN A 225 4.80 -5.02 23.01
CA ASN A 225 5.10 -6.32 22.44
C ASN A 225 6.61 -6.45 22.10
N LYS A 226 7.28 -7.39 22.76
CA LYS A 226 8.73 -7.61 22.62
C LYS A 226 9.11 -8.10 21.22
N ARG A 227 8.27 -8.91 20.56
CA ARG A 227 8.51 -9.41 19.20
C ARG A 227 8.54 -8.26 18.20
N VAL A 228 7.59 -7.34 18.31
CA VAL A 228 7.51 -6.12 17.49
C VAL A 228 8.68 -5.18 17.78
N MET A 229 8.95 -4.89 19.05
CA MET A 229 9.84 -3.79 19.44
C MET A 229 11.30 -4.17 19.61
N ASN A 230 11.62 -5.46 19.79
CA ASN A 230 12.99 -5.93 19.81
C ASN A 230 13.63 -5.74 18.42
N THR A 231 14.85 -5.22 18.40
CA THR A 231 15.55 -4.92 17.15
C THR A 231 16.85 -5.70 17.09
N LYS A 232 16.96 -6.51 16.05
CA LYS A 232 18.19 -7.21 15.65
C LYS A 232 18.71 -6.59 14.35
N CYS A 233 19.96 -6.87 14.02
CA CYS A 233 20.51 -6.48 12.71
C CYS A 233 19.83 -7.31 11.62
N TYR A 234 19.11 -6.67 10.69
CA TYR A 234 18.44 -7.36 9.59
C TYR A 234 19.38 -8.14 8.66
N LYS A 235 20.67 -7.79 8.61
CA LYS A 235 21.66 -8.48 7.76
C LYS A 235 22.30 -9.72 8.39
N CYS A 236 22.45 -9.79 9.71
CA CYS A 236 23.12 -10.94 10.37
C CYS A 236 22.35 -11.54 11.55
N GLY A 237 21.15 -11.06 11.85
CA GLY A 237 20.33 -11.53 12.98
C GLY A 237 20.88 -11.21 14.38
N ARG A 238 22.10 -10.68 14.51
CA ARG A 238 22.71 -10.38 15.81
C ARG A 238 22.04 -9.22 16.52
N SER A 239 22.05 -9.25 17.85
CA SER A 239 21.63 -8.13 18.69
C SER A 239 22.44 -6.87 18.40
N THR A 240 21.77 -5.72 18.43
CA THR A 240 22.42 -4.42 18.21
C THR A 240 22.64 -3.70 19.54
N PHE A 241 23.79 -3.04 19.68
CA PHE A 241 24.04 -2.16 20.83
C PHE A 241 23.20 -0.89 20.72
N LYS A 242 22.40 -0.63 21.74
CA LYS A 242 21.48 0.52 21.75
C LYS A 242 22.27 1.84 21.66
N ARG A 243 21.90 2.71 20.72
CA ARG A 243 22.43 4.08 20.59
C ARG A 243 21.35 5.13 20.78
N ILE A 244 20.18 4.90 20.18
CA ILE A 244 18.97 5.71 20.38
C ILE A 244 17.83 4.79 20.83
N ARG A 245 17.21 5.11 21.97
CA ARG A 245 16.02 4.38 22.46
C ARG A 245 14.81 4.72 21.60
N TRP A 246 13.79 3.83 21.60
CA TRP A 246 12.52 4.10 20.92
C TRP A 246 11.96 5.47 21.30
N PHE A 247 11.69 6.30 20.31
CA PHE A 247 11.04 7.61 20.48
C PHE A 247 10.12 7.91 19.30
N SER A 248 9.18 8.83 19.51
CA SER A 248 8.25 9.24 18.46
C SER A 248 8.08 10.76 18.46
N PRO A 249 8.34 11.44 17.33
CA PRO A 249 8.11 12.87 17.22
C PRO A 249 6.65 13.23 16.96
N ASN A 250 5.83 12.29 16.48
CA ASN A 250 4.45 12.56 16.04
C ASN A 250 3.45 11.48 16.46
N HIS A 251 3.82 10.63 17.42
CA HIS A 251 3.04 9.50 17.92
C HIS A 251 2.59 8.45 16.88
N LYS A 252 2.87 8.61 15.58
CA LYS A 252 2.57 7.65 14.52
C LYS A 252 3.82 6.90 14.04
N ASN A 253 4.96 7.58 14.06
CA ASN A 253 6.24 7.04 13.62
C ASN A 253 7.18 6.89 14.81
N TYR A 254 7.66 5.68 15.04
CA TYR A 254 8.59 5.37 16.12
C TYR A 254 9.95 5.02 15.52
N TYR A 255 11.01 5.50 16.15
CA TYR A 255 12.39 5.34 15.68
C TYR A 255 13.28 4.75 16.76
N TYR A 256 14.16 3.84 16.35
CA TYR A 256 15.22 3.25 17.15
C TYR A 256 16.49 3.18 16.32
N VAL A 257 17.65 3.39 16.96
CA VAL A 257 18.95 3.13 16.31
C VAL A 257 19.81 2.26 17.21
N GLY A 258 20.25 1.13 16.63
CA GLY A 258 21.23 0.23 17.21
C GLY A 258 22.52 0.24 16.39
N PHE A 259 23.61 -0.22 16.99
CA PHE A 259 24.89 -0.44 16.33
C PHE A 259 25.20 -1.93 16.27
N CYS A 260 25.38 -2.46 15.05
CA CYS A 260 25.84 -3.81 14.79
C CYS A 260 27.36 -3.78 14.57
N PRO A 261 28.16 -4.59 15.28
CA PRO A 261 29.61 -4.64 15.08
C PRO A 261 30.05 -4.96 13.65
N ARG A 262 29.25 -5.74 12.91
CA ARG A 262 29.54 -6.10 11.52
C ARG A 262 29.03 -5.08 10.50
N HIS A 263 27.89 -4.45 10.78
CA HIS A 263 27.14 -3.70 9.77
C HIS A 263 26.96 -2.21 10.08
N GLY A 264 27.47 -1.74 11.22
CA GLY A 264 27.38 -0.35 11.66
C GLY A 264 25.99 0.02 12.19
N TYR A 265 25.57 1.26 11.97
CA TYR A 265 24.28 1.76 12.46
C TYR A 265 23.10 1.15 11.70
N VAL A 266 22.16 0.60 12.45
CA VAL A 266 20.91 0.04 11.94
C VAL A 266 19.76 0.85 12.53
N LYS A 267 18.96 1.45 11.65
CA LYS A 267 17.74 2.16 12.01
C LYS A 267 16.54 1.26 11.88
N SER A 268 15.72 1.23 12.93
CA SER A 268 14.38 0.65 12.90
C SER A 268 13.35 1.77 12.94
N LYS A 269 12.39 1.72 12.02
CA LYS A 269 11.23 2.62 11.97
C LYS A 269 9.96 1.78 12.04
N VAL A 270 9.15 2.00 13.07
CA VAL A 270 7.82 1.40 13.26
C VAL A 270 6.78 2.45 12.88
N ARG A 271 5.89 2.13 11.94
CA ARG A 271 4.72 2.95 11.60
C ARG A 271 3.49 2.25 12.17
N VAL A 272 2.82 2.88 13.13
CA VAL A 272 1.58 2.36 13.71
C VAL A 272 0.41 2.78 12.83
N ARG A 273 -0.46 1.82 12.51
CA ARG A 273 -1.64 1.98 11.67
C ARG A 273 -2.83 1.24 12.29
N LYS A 274 -4.01 1.47 11.74
CA LYS A 274 -5.22 0.69 11.98
C LYS A 274 -5.61 -0.05 10.71
N ASP A 275 -6.11 -1.26 10.84
CA ASP A 275 -6.66 -2.02 9.73
C ASP A 275 -8.17 -1.75 9.57
N CYS A 276 -8.83 -2.48 8.67
CA CYS A 276 -10.26 -2.34 8.42
C CYS A 276 -11.15 -2.68 9.63
N ASN A 277 -10.63 -3.32 10.67
CA ASN A 277 -11.35 -3.69 11.89
C ASN A 277 -10.94 -2.82 13.08
N ASP A 278 -10.33 -1.65 12.83
CA ASP A 278 -9.83 -0.73 13.84
C ASP A 278 -8.69 -1.25 14.73
N LEU A 279 -8.15 -2.45 14.44
CA LEU A 279 -7.05 -3.05 15.19
C LEU A 279 -5.74 -2.34 14.89
N PHE A 280 -4.95 -2.09 15.92
CA PHE A 280 -3.62 -1.51 15.78
C PHE A 280 -2.64 -2.55 15.26
N TYR A 281 -1.98 -2.27 14.14
CA TYR A 281 -0.84 -3.04 13.66
C TYR A 281 0.32 -2.11 13.33
N CYS A 282 1.47 -2.68 12.99
CA CYS A 282 2.58 -1.88 12.53
C CYS A 282 3.29 -2.44 11.30
N VAL A 283 3.82 -1.51 10.52
CA VAL A 283 4.83 -1.79 9.49
C VAL A 283 6.17 -1.31 10.02
N LYS A 284 7.03 -2.27 10.38
CA LYS A 284 8.40 -2.04 10.81
C LYS A 284 9.34 -2.19 9.62
N THR A 285 10.26 -1.24 9.47
CA THR A 285 11.31 -1.28 8.46
C THR A 285 12.67 -1.11 9.13
N MET A 286 13.63 -1.95 8.75
CA MET A 286 14.99 -1.95 9.31
C MET A 286 15.99 -1.77 8.19
N LYS A 287 16.91 -0.80 8.33
CA LYS A 287 17.94 -0.56 7.30
C LYS A 287 19.23 -0.02 7.89
N LYS A 288 20.34 -0.26 7.19
CA LYS A 288 21.62 0.38 7.48
C LYS A 288 21.50 1.88 7.23
N ILE A 289 22.14 2.69 8.06
CA ILE A 289 22.25 4.14 7.89
C ILE A 289 23.70 4.60 8.05
N ASP A 290 24.03 5.72 7.43
CA ASP A 290 25.32 6.39 7.58
C ASP A 290 25.39 7.21 8.89
N LYS A 291 26.57 7.79 9.14
CA LYS A 291 26.83 8.62 10.33
C LYS A 291 26.03 9.92 10.31
N GLU A 292 25.78 10.50 9.13
CA GLU A 292 25.05 11.75 8.99
C GLU A 292 23.57 11.57 9.37
N THR A 293 22.91 10.59 8.79
CA THR A 293 21.53 10.17 9.14
C THR A 293 21.42 9.85 10.62
N PHE A 294 22.44 9.22 11.20
CA PHE A 294 22.48 8.96 12.64
C PHE A 294 22.50 10.26 13.46
N ARG A 295 23.34 11.24 13.10
CA ARG A 295 23.40 12.55 13.78
C ARG A 295 22.05 13.26 13.73
N THR A 296 21.42 13.34 12.56
CA THR A 296 20.09 13.95 12.41
C THR A 296 19.03 13.27 13.29
N LEU A 297 19.07 11.94 13.42
CA LEU A 297 18.14 11.21 14.30
C LEU A 297 18.46 11.42 15.78
N HIS A 298 19.74 11.55 16.12
CA HIS A 298 20.18 11.83 17.48
C HIS A 298 19.70 13.22 17.95
N GLU A 299 19.82 14.24 17.12
CA GLU A 299 19.28 15.58 17.41
C GLU A 299 17.77 15.55 17.66
N LYS A 300 17.02 14.84 16.80
CA LYS A 300 15.57 14.64 16.99
C LYS A 300 15.26 13.93 18.31
N TYR A 301 16.09 12.96 18.69
CA TYR A 301 15.95 12.24 19.96
C TYR A 301 16.22 13.14 21.18
N VAL A 302 17.26 13.97 21.14
CA VAL A 302 17.57 14.94 22.21
C VAL A 302 16.40 15.91 22.40
N LYS A 303 15.93 16.55 21.31
CA LYS A 303 14.76 17.44 21.35
C LYS A 303 13.52 16.76 21.93
N TYR A 304 13.26 15.51 21.54
CA TYR A 304 12.17 14.72 22.10
C TYR A 304 12.30 14.52 23.63
N LYS A 305 13.49 14.19 24.13
CA LYS A 305 13.71 14.00 25.58
C LYS A 305 13.50 15.30 26.35
N ASP A 306 13.98 16.43 25.82
CA ASP A 306 13.85 17.72 26.48
C ASP A 306 12.38 18.16 26.56
N ASN A 307 11.63 17.97 25.47
CA ASN A 307 10.18 18.22 25.47
C ASN A 307 9.45 17.33 26.49
N LYS A 308 9.80 16.03 26.56
CA LYS A 308 9.21 15.11 27.53
C LYS A 308 9.52 15.50 28.98
N LYS A 309 10.76 15.93 29.26
CA LYS A 309 11.14 16.45 30.59
C LYS A 309 10.33 17.69 30.97
N LYS A 310 10.18 18.66 30.05
CA LYS A 310 9.37 19.86 30.27
C LYS A 310 7.90 19.54 30.55
N GLN A 311 7.31 18.58 29.82
CA GLN A 311 5.93 18.13 30.08
C GLN A 311 5.77 17.49 31.46
N ILE A 312 6.70 16.62 31.87
CA ILE A 312 6.68 15.99 33.19
C ILE A 312 6.81 17.04 34.31
N ALA A 313 7.71 18.02 34.14
CA ALA A 313 7.86 19.11 35.11
C ALA A 313 6.58 19.94 35.25
N LYS A 314 5.91 20.28 34.14
CA LYS A 314 4.61 20.98 34.15
C LYS A 314 3.50 20.17 34.82
N ALA A 315 3.50 18.85 34.69
CA ALA A 315 2.50 17.98 35.30
C ALA A 315 2.71 17.77 36.81
N LYS A 316 3.94 18.00 37.32
CA LYS A 316 4.29 17.88 38.75
C LYS A 316 4.21 19.20 39.52
N GLY A 317 4.18 20.33 38.82
CA GLY A 317 4.02 21.68 39.39
C GLY A 317 2.58 22.19 39.40
N LYS A 318 1.60 21.30 39.19
CA LYS A 318 0.17 21.49 39.40
C LYS A 318 -0.28 20.52 40.47
#